data_AF-A0A2N2IW41-F1
#
_entry.id   AF-A0A2N2IW41-F1
#
_cell.length_a   1.000
_cell.length_b   1.000
_cell.length_c   1.000
_cell.angle_alpha   90.00
_cell.angle_beta   90.00
_cell.angle_gamma   90.00
#
_symmetry.space_group_name_H-M   'P 1'
#
loop_
_entity.id
_entity.type
_entity.pdbx_description
1 polymer ?
#
loop_
_entity_poly.entity_id
_entity_poly.type
_entity_poly.pdbx_seq_one_letter_code
_entity_poly.pdbx_strand_id
1 'polypeptide(L)'
;MLYNGGTKSYRDSPVRYFEFGTVYRYERAGTLHGMLRVRSFTQDDAHLFCTPDNYPQEIEGVFDFCCHILDTFGFDYHVGLKTRPEGRLGTDAIWDMAENGLRAVLEKRAPGKYYVQEGDATFYGPKIDFTIRDCLGREWQGGTIQLDFNLPERFELEYTDADNSRKRPVMIHRAILGSFERFFGLLIEEFGGAFPLWLAPTHVRVLPIGETQLDYARSVADQLRKKGFRTEVDDTSDKLGKKIRNGKTAKIPYLIVVGQKEVEDSTITVESYHDGKLENVGTIDALSEKMGDEIARRVYRRKA
;
A
#
# COMPACT_ATOMS: atom_id res chain seq x y z
N MET A 1 1.24 11.37 -26.81
CA MET A 1 1.28 10.22 -25.89
C MET A 1 2.72 9.74 -25.71
N LEU A 2 3.13 9.41 -24.49
CA LEU A 2 4.51 9.01 -24.15
C LEU A 2 4.98 7.76 -24.90
N TYR A 3 4.11 6.75 -25.05
CA TYR A 3 4.46 5.52 -25.77
C TYR A 3 4.85 5.75 -27.24
N ASN A 4 4.15 6.67 -27.94
CA ASN A 4 4.48 7.05 -29.32
C ASN A 4 5.73 7.96 -29.42
N GLY A 5 6.37 8.28 -28.30
CA GLY A 5 7.66 8.96 -28.29
C GLY A 5 8.76 8.03 -28.80
N GLY A 6 9.08 8.15 -30.08
CA GLY A 6 10.12 7.35 -30.76
C GLY A 6 9.62 6.01 -31.29
N THR A 7 10.50 5.29 -31.99
CA THR A 7 10.23 3.92 -32.46
C THR A 7 10.21 2.93 -31.29
N LYS A 8 9.38 1.89 -31.41
CA LYS A 8 9.31 0.75 -30.48
C LYS A 8 9.56 -0.55 -31.22
N SER A 9 10.41 -1.39 -30.66
CA SER A 9 10.65 -2.76 -31.09
C SER A 9 9.95 -3.75 -30.14
N TYR A 10 9.60 -4.95 -30.62
CA TYR A 10 9.18 -6.05 -29.74
C TYR A 10 10.20 -6.31 -28.61
N ARG A 11 11.48 -6.02 -28.84
CA ARG A 11 12.56 -6.15 -27.84
C ARG A 11 12.47 -5.16 -26.69
N ASP A 12 11.77 -4.04 -26.88
CA ASP A 12 11.54 -3.06 -25.83
C ASP A 12 10.40 -3.49 -24.91
N SER A 13 9.63 -4.51 -25.30
CA SER A 13 8.50 -5.01 -24.53
C SER A 13 8.97 -5.94 -23.39
N PRO A 14 8.40 -5.83 -22.19
CA PRO A 14 7.31 -4.92 -21.79
C PRO A 14 7.80 -3.50 -21.45
N VAL A 15 7.11 -2.49 -22.01
CA VAL A 15 7.31 -1.08 -21.61
C VAL A 15 6.35 -0.76 -20.48
N ARG A 16 6.86 -0.23 -19.36
CA ARG A 16 6.06 0.08 -18.17
C ARG A 16 6.18 1.56 -17.84
N TYR A 17 5.08 2.30 -17.92
CA TYR A 17 5.00 3.67 -17.40
C TYR A 17 4.24 3.68 -16.10
N PHE A 18 4.77 4.37 -15.10
CA PHE A 18 4.20 4.48 -13.78
C PHE A 18 4.19 5.94 -13.34
N GLU A 19 3.11 6.34 -12.66
CA GLU A 19 2.95 7.69 -12.13
C GLU A 19 2.16 7.65 -10.83
N PHE A 20 2.48 8.56 -9.91
CA PHE A 20 1.55 8.97 -8.87
C PHE A 20 0.60 10.04 -9.41
N GLY A 21 -0.39 9.59 -10.19
CA GLY A 21 -1.28 10.45 -10.94
C GLY A 21 -2.42 10.99 -10.08
N THR A 22 -2.49 12.32 -9.93
CA THR A 22 -3.64 12.98 -9.28
C THR A 22 -4.77 13.13 -10.27
N VAL A 23 -5.91 12.54 -9.94
CA VAL A 23 -7.13 12.60 -10.76
C VAL A 23 -8.28 13.24 -10.00
N TYR A 24 -9.20 13.83 -10.75
CA TYR A 24 -10.39 14.48 -10.21
C TYR A 24 -11.64 13.79 -10.72
N ARG A 25 -12.53 13.40 -9.80
CA ARG A 25 -13.87 12.88 -10.13
C ARG A 25 -14.92 13.76 -9.48
N TYR A 26 -15.91 14.18 -10.27
CA TYR A 26 -17.03 14.96 -9.78
C TYR A 26 -18.05 14.06 -9.06
N GLU A 27 -17.63 13.51 -7.92
CA GLU A 27 -18.46 12.68 -7.06
C GLU A 27 -19.63 13.50 -6.49
N ARG A 28 -20.81 12.87 -6.45
CA ARG A 28 -22.03 13.48 -5.88
C ARG A 28 -21.78 13.84 -4.42
N ALA A 29 -22.18 15.03 -4.00
CA ALA A 29 -21.83 15.55 -2.67
C ALA A 29 -22.23 14.60 -1.52
N GLY A 30 -23.41 13.97 -1.60
CA GLY A 30 -23.89 13.02 -0.60
C GLY A 30 -23.17 11.67 -0.56
N THR A 31 -22.19 11.45 -1.44
CA THR A 31 -21.41 10.21 -1.50
C THR A 31 -19.98 10.35 -0.98
N LEU A 32 -19.55 11.57 -0.66
CA LEU A 32 -18.22 11.82 -0.10
C LEU A 32 -18.11 11.19 1.28
N HIS A 33 -16.97 10.57 1.57
CA HIS A 33 -16.77 9.84 2.82
C HIS A 33 -15.30 9.87 3.23
N GLY A 34 -14.95 10.79 4.14
CA GLY A 34 -13.61 10.92 4.72
C GLY A 34 -12.52 10.84 3.64
N MET A 35 -11.63 9.85 3.78
CA MET A 35 -10.60 9.54 2.78
C MET A 35 -11.01 8.40 1.81
N LEU A 36 -12.09 7.65 2.10
CA LEU A 36 -12.50 6.48 1.32
C LEU A 36 -13.19 6.87 -0.01
N ARG A 37 -13.82 8.04 -0.05
CA ARG A 37 -14.45 8.59 -1.27
C ARG A 37 -14.32 10.11 -1.32
N VAL A 38 -13.43 10.58 -2.21
CA VAL A 38 -13.03 11.98 -2.36
C VAL A 38 -13.13 12.43 -3.82
N ARG A 39 -13.07 13.74 -4.07
CA ARG A 39 -13.10 14.31 -5.44
C ARG A 39 -11.73 14.44 -6.08
N SER A 40 -10.66 14.55 -5.28
CA SER A 40 -9.27 14.63 -5.72
C SER A 40 -8.54 13.51 -5.01
N PHE A 41 -7.88 12.64 -5.76
CA PHE A 41 -7.12 11.53 -5.21
C PHE A 41 -5.93 11.18 -6.08
N THR A 42 -4.92 10.57 -5.46
CA THR A 42 -3.69 10.17 -6.14
C THR A 42 -3.67 8.66 -6.30
N GLN A 43 -3.53 8.19 -7.53
CA GLN A 43 -3.44 6.77 -7.85
C GLN A 43 -1.98 6.37 -8.03
N ASP A 44 -1.65 5.15 -7.61
CA ASP A 44 -0.39 4.48 -7.96
C ASP A 44 -0.51 3.83 -9.35
N ASP A 45 -0.85 4.65 -10.33
CA ASP A 45 -1.29 4.22 -11.65
C ASP A 45 -0.12 3.78 -12.53
N ALA A 46 -0.34 2.74 -13.33
CA ALA A 46 0.60 2.35 -14.37
C ALA A 46 -0.09 1.78 -15.59
N HIS A 47 0.59 2.02 -16.71
CA HIS A 47 0.21 1.55 -18.03
C HIS A 47 1.36 0.73 -18.60
N LEU A 48 1.12 -0.56 -18.81
CA LEU A 48 2.09 -1.49 -19.36
C LEU A 48 1.72 -1.81 -20.80
N PHE A 49 2.72 -1.86 -21.67
CA PHE A 49 2.57 -2.13 -23.10
C PHE A 49 3.34 -3.40 -23.44
N CYS A 50 2.55 -4.43 -23.74
CA CYS A 50 3.00 -5.80 -23.83
C CYS A 50 2.83 -6.33 -25.26
N THR A 51 3.62 -7.32 -25.63
CA THR A 51 3.36 -8.15 -26.79
C THR A 51 2.31 -9.21 -26.41
N PRO A 52 1.62 -9.83 -27.38
CA PRO A 52 0.74 -10.97 -27.12
C PRO A 52 1.44 -12.14 -26.38
N ASP A 53 2.75 -12.27 -26.51
CA ASP A 53 3.52 -13.36 -25.91
C ASP A 53 3.90 -13.12 -24.44
N ASN A 54 4.06 -11.85 -24.02
CA ASN A 54 4.53 -11.50 -22.68
C ASN A 54 3.46 -10.89 -21.75
N TYR A 55 2.30 -10.46 -22.29
CA TYR A 55 1.25 -9.89 -21.44
C TYR A 55 0.74 -10.85 -20.35
N PRO A 56 0.66 -12.20 -20.53
CA PRO A 56 0.19 -13.08 -19.47
C PRO A 56 1.11 -13.05 -18.24
N GLN A 57 2.42 -13.06 -18.46
CA GLN A 57 3.41 -12.99 -17.40
C GLN A 57 3.38 -11.64 -16.67
N GLU A 58 3.09 -10.55 -17.38
CA GLU A 58 2.90 -9.24 -16.75
C GLU A 58 1.65 -9.19 -15.87
N ILE A 59 0.53 -9.77 -16.30
CA ILE A 59 -0.66 -9.89 -15.45
C ILE A 59 -0.35 -10.70 -14.20
N GLU A 60 0.35 -11.85 -14.35
CA GLU A 60 0.77 -12.67 -13.19
C GLU A 60 1.64 -11.88 -12.21
N GLY A 61 2.63 -11.12 -12.71
CA GLY A 61 3.51 -10.31 -11.87
C GLY A 61 2.75 -9.19 -11.13
N VAL A 62 1.81 -8.53 -11.81
CA VAL A 62 0.96 -7.51 -11.17
C VAL A 62 0.03 -8.15 -10.13
N PHE A 63 -0.55 -9.32 -10.43
CA PHE A 63 -1.38 -10.07 -9.49
C PHE A 63 -0.61 -10.42 -8.21
N ASP A 64 0.56 -11.04 -8.36
CA ASP A 64 1.42 -11.41 -7.24
C ASP A 64 1.82 -10.17 -6.42
N PHE A 65 2.04 -9.02 -7.08
CA PHE A 65 2.37 -7.77 -6.40
C PHE A 65 1.19 -7.20 -5.61
N CYS A 66 -0.03 -7.24 -6.15
CA CYS A 66 -1.26 -6.89 -5.42
C CYS A 66 -1.42 -7.73 -4.17
N CYS A 67 -1.34 -9.06 -4.28
CA CYS A 67 -1.40 -9.96 -3.13
C CYS A 67 -0.31 -9.63 -2.10
N HIS A 68 0.95 -9.51 -2.53
CA HIS A 68 2.06 -9.19 -1.62
C HIS A 68 1.82 -7.90 -0.83
N ILE A 69 1.31 -6.85 -1.48
CA ILE A 69 1.01 -5.59 -0.82
C ILE A 69 -0.14 -5.76 0.17
N LEU A 70 -1.29 -6.30 -0.25
CA LEU A 70 -2.45 -6.46 0.65
C LEU A 70 -2.12 -7.35 1.85
N ASP A 71 -1.38 -8.45 1.64
CA ASP A 71 -0.92 -9.36 2.69
C ASP A 71 0.07 -8.67 3.65
N THR A 72 0.99 -7.83 3.13
CA THR A 72 1.95 -7.07 3.94
C THR A 72 1.26 -6.14 4.93
N PHE A 73 0.18 -5.49 4.50
CA PHE A 73 -0.61 -4.59 5.36
C PHE A 73 -1.67 -5.35 6.18
N GLY A 74 -1.84 -6.65 5.93
CA GLY A 74 -2.78 -7.49 6.64
C GLY A 74 -4.24 -7.17 6.31
N PHE A 75 -4.57 -6.83 5.07
CA PHE A 75 -5.96 -6.66 4.66
C PHE A 75 -6.66 -7.99 4.39
N ASP A 76 -7.96 -8.08 4.71
CA ASP A 76 -8.84 -9.12 4.19
C ASP A 76 -9.37 -8.70 2.83
N TYR A 77 -9.34 -9.60 1.83
CA TYR A 77 -9.76 -9.27 0.47
C TYR A 77 -10.26 -10.47 -0.32
N HIS A 78 -11.07 -10.16 -1.34
CA HIS A 78 -11.53 -11.11 -2.34
C HIS A 78 -11.14 -10.64 -3.74
N VAL A 79 -10.90 -11.60 -4.62
CA VAL A 79 -10.50 -11.34 -6.02
C VAL A 79 -11.69 -11.63 -6.92
N GLY A 80 -12.06 -10.67 -7.77
CA GLY A 80 -13.17 -10.81 -8.71
C GLY A 80 -12.73 -10.63 -10.17
N LEU A 81 -13.22 -11.49 -11.06
CA LEU A 81 -13.16 -11.30 -12.51
C LEU A 81 -14.42 -10.57 -12.97
N LYS A 82 -14.27 -9.40 -13.59
CA LYS A 82 -15.38 -8.69 -14.23
C LYS A 82 -15.32 -8.91 -15.74
N THR A 83 -16.39 -9.44 -16.31
CA THR A 83 -16.51 -9.82 -17.73
C THR A 83 -17.33 -8.80 -18.53
N ARG A 84 -17.37 -8.99 -19.85
CA ARG A 84 -17.92 -8.03 -20.81
C ARG A 84 -19.36 -7.59 -20.50
N PRO A 85 -19.64 -6.27 -20.51
CA PRO A 85 -21.00 -5.76 -20.45
C PRO A 85 -21.72 -5.94 -21.81
N GLU A 86 -23.04 -5.69 -21.82
CA GLU A 86 -23.84 -5.64 -23.04
C GLU A 86 -23.32 -4.54 -23.99
N GLY A 87 -23.07 -3.34 -23.47
CA GLY A 87 -22.51 -2.21 -24.21
C GLY A 87 -20.97 -2.18 -24.14
N ARG A 88 -20.30 -2.70 -25.17
CA ARG A 88 -18.83 -2.81 -25.22
C ARG A 88 -18.23 -2.29 -26.52
N LEU A 89 -16.97 -1.86 -26.46
CA LEU A 89 -16.12 -1.54 -27.61
C LEU A 89 -15.28 -2.76 -27.99
N GLY A 90 -14.89 -2.84 -29.26
CA GLY A 90 -14.09 -3.94 -29.80
C GLY A 90 -14.91 -5.16 -30.23
N THR A 91 -14.23 -6.16 -30.76
CA THR A 91 -14.84 -7.39 -31.27
C THR A 91 -14.94 -8.47 -30.19
N ASP A 92 -15.82 -9.44 -30.38
CA ASP A 92 -15.94 -10.58 -29.46
C ASP A 92 -14.65 -11.37 -29.33
N ALA A 93 -13.89 -11.52 -30.42
CA ALA A 93 -12.59 -12.20 -30.40
C ALA A 93 -11.57 -11.51 -29.48
N ILE A 94 -11.56 -10.17 -29.43
CA ILE A 94 -10.69 -9.41 -28.53
C ILE A 94 -11.10 -9.64 -27.08
N TRP A 95 -12.40 -9.60 -26.79
CA TRP A 95 -12.93 -9.86 -25.45
C TRP A 95 -12.69 -11.30 -25.00
N ASP A 96 -12.85 -12.27 -25.89
CA ASP A 96 -12.56 -13.69 -25.61
C ASP A 96 -11.09 -13.86 -25.23
N MET A 97 -10.18 -13.26 -26.00
CA MET A 97 -8.75 -13.29 -25.70
C MET A 97 -8.44 -12.65 -24.34
N ALA A 98 -9.02 -11.48 -24.06
CA ALA A 98 -8.81 -10.73 -22.83
C ALA A 98 -9.32 -11.48 -21.58
N GLU A 99 -10.57 -11.96 -21.64
CA GLU A 99 -11.20 -12.70 -20.55
C GLU A 99 -10.49 -14.04 -20.30
N ASN A 100 -10.10 -14.75 -21.37
CA ASN A 100 -9.35 -15.99 -21.24
C ASN A 100 -7.96 -15.75 -20.63
N GLY A 101 -7.28 -14.66 -21.02
CA GLY A 101 -6.00 -14.28 -20.45
C GLY A 101 -6.09 -14.01 -18.94
N LEU A 102 -7.07 -13.22 -18.50
CA LEU A 102 -7.29 -12.95 -17.07
C LEU A 102 -7.73 -14.21 -16.31
N ARG A 103 -8.64 -15.01 -16.89
CA ARG A 103 -9.11 -16.27 -16.28
C ARG A 103 -7.96 -17.26 -16.10
N ALA A 104 -7.08 -17.40 -17.09
CA ALA A 104 -5.92 -18.29 -16.98
C ALA A 104 -5.00 -17.91 -15.81
N VAL A 105 -4.78 -16.62 -15.57
CA VAL A 105 -4.01 -16.15 -14.41
C VAL A 105 -4.73 -16.48 -13.11
N LEU A 106 -6.04 -16.25 -13.03
CA LEU A 106 -6.82 -16.55 -11.83
C LEU A 106 -6.86 -18.04 -11.52
N GLU A 107 -7.03 -18.91 -12.52
CA GLU A 107 -6.99 -20.36 -12.34
C GLU A 107 -5.61 -20.84 -11.85
N LYS A 108 -4.54 -20.18 -12.27
CA LYS A 108 -3.18 -20.52 -11.85
C LYS A 108 -2.87 -20.04 -10.43
N ARG A 109 -3.30 -18.83 -10.07
CA ARG A 109 -2.85 -18.12 -8.85
C ARG A 109 -3.87 -18.15 -7.71
N ALA A 110 -5.15 -18.23 -8.04
CA ALA A 110 -6.25 -18.24 -7.08
C ALA A 110 -7.31 -19.32 -7.43
N PRO A 111 -6.92 -20.58 -7.71
CA PRO A 111 -7.87 -21.63 -8.12
C PRO A 111 -8.97 -21.80 -7.08
N GLY A 112 -10.22 -21.63 -7.50
CA GLY A 112 -11.40 -21.71 -6.63
C GLY A 112 -11.50 -20.62 -5.56
N LYS A 113 -10.67 -19.57 -5.60
CA LYS A 113 -10.61 -18.47 -4.62
C LYS A 113 -10.98 -17.10 -5.20
N TYR A 114 -11.49 -17.07 -6.43
CA TYR A 114 -12.01 -15.87 -7.08
C TYR A 114 -13.48 -16.06 -7.44
N TYR A 115 -14.20 -14.95 -7.62
CA TYR A 115 -15.58 -14.94 -8.08
C TYR A 115 -15.70 -14.24 -9.43
N VAL A 116 -16.77 -14.52 -10.19
CA VAL A 116 -17.04 -13.89 -11.48
C VAL A 116 -18.22 -12.95 -11.34
N GLN A 117 -18.06 -11.71 -11.81
CA GLN A 117 -19.11 -10.71 -11.91
C GLN A 117 -19.46 -10.52 -13.39
N GLU A 118 -20.51 -11.20 -13.82
CA GLU A 118 -20.94 -11.18 -15.21
C GLU A 118 -21.46 -9.80 -15.61
N GLY A 119 -20.87 -9.19 -16.65
CA GLY A 119 -21.34 -7.92 -17.20
C GLY A 119 -20.89 -6.65 -16.47
N ASP A 120 -20.06 -6.76 -15.44
CA ASP A 120 -19.64 -5.63 -14.59
C ASP A 120 -18.32 -4.95 -15.03
N ALA A 121 -17.72 -5.38 -16.14
CA ALA A 121 -16.51 -4.74 -16.65
C ALA A 121 -16.79 -3.34 -17.24
N THR A 122 -15.73 -2.55 -17.39
CA THR A 122 -15.81 -1.29 -18.14
C THR A 122 -15.99 -1.57 -19.63
N PHE A 123 -16.54 -0.62 -20.38
CA PHE A 123 -16.87 -0.81 -21.79
C PHE A 123 -15.67 -1.08 -22.71
N TYR A 124 -14.43 -0.89 -22.24
CA TYR A 124 -13.20 -1.03 -23.02
C TYR A 124 -12.38 -2.29 -22.72
N GLY A 125 -12.75 -3.09 -21.71
CA GLY A 125 -12.12 -4.38 -21.48
C GLY A 125 -12.40 -5.01 -20.11
N PRO A 126 -12.09 -6.31 -19.94
CA PRO A 126 -12.31 -7.04 -18.70
C PRO A 126 -11.23 -6.71 -17.66
N LYS A 127 -11.51 -7.03 -16.40
CA LYS A 127 -10.57 -6.73 -15.31
C LYS A 127 -10.64 -7.68 -14.14
N ILE A 128 -9.51 -7.80 -13.45
CA ILE A 128 -9.41 -8.39 -12.10
C ILE A 128 -9.48 -7.23 -11.11
N ASP A 129 -10.42 -7.29 -10.17
CA ASP A 129 -10.50 -6.33 -9.06
C ASP A 129 -10.18 -7.04 -7.73
N PHE A 130 -9.43 -6.36 -6.88
CA PHE A 130 -9.17 -6.76 -5.49
C PHE A 130 -10.10 -5.94 -4.59
N THR A 131 -11.09 -6.61 -4.00
CA THR A 131 -12.07 -5.99 -3.10
C THR A 131 -11.60 -6.19 -1.67
N ILE A 132 -11.21 -5.11 -1.00
CA ILE A 132 -10.81 -5.11 0.42
C ILE A 132 -12.06 -5.08 1.28
N ARG A 133 -12.13 -5.98 2.26
CA ARG A 133 -13.15 -5.96 3.30
C ARG A 133 -12.58 -5.29 4.55
N ASP A 134 -13.19 -4.18 4.97
CA ASP A 134 -12.73 -3.46 6.15
C ASP A 134 -13.21 -4.08 7.47
N CYS A 135 -12.70 -3.57 8.58
CA CYS A 135 -13.03 -4.04 9.93
C CYS A 135 -14.52 -3.85 10.33
N LEU A 136 -15.29 -3.07 9.56
CA LEU A 136 -16.73 -2.89 9.71
C LEU A 136 -17.55 -3.80 8.78
N GLY A 137 -16.87 -4.60 7.95
CA GLY A 137 -17.49 -5.52 6.99
C GLY A 137 -17.94 -4.84 5.70
N ARG A 138 -17.54 -3.60 5.41
CA ARG A 138 -17.81 -2.93 4.14
C ARG A 138 -16.78 -3.36 3.10
N GLU A 139 -17.20 -3.36 1.84
CA GLU A 139 -16.37 -3.74 0.71
C GLU A 139 -15.91 -2.51 -0.08
N TRP A 140 -14.61 -2.44 -0.32
CA TRP A 140 -13.97 -1.33 -1.01
C TRP A 140 -13.10 -1.85 -2.15
N GLN A 141 -13.29 -1.30 -3.35
CA GLN A 141 -12.38 -1.60 -4.45
C GLN A 141 -10.99 -1.03 -4.12
N GLY A 142 -10.01 -1.93 -4.05
CA GLY A 142 -8.58 -1.64 -3.91
C GLY A 142 -7.89 -1.72 -5.27
N GLY A 143 -6.92 -2.64 -5.38
CA GLY A 143 -6.15 -2.85 -6.61
C GLY A 143 -6.98 -3.39 -7.78
N THR A 144 -6.49 -3.17 -9.00
CA THR A 144 -7.16 -3.57 -10.25
C THR A 144 -6.14 -3.87 -11.35
N ILE A 145 -6.47 -4.82 -12.23
CA ILE A 145 -5.71 -5.17 -13.43
C ILE A 145 -6.70 -5.21 -14.59
N GLN A 146 -6.53 -4.35 -15.59
CA GLN A 146 -7.49 -4.19 -16.67
C GLN A 146 -6.78 -4.31 -18.01
N LEU A 147 -7.32 -5.12 -18.91
CA LEU A 147 -6.80 -5.23 -20.27
C LEU A 147 -7.56 -4.27 -21.18
N ASP A 148 -6.84 -3.37 -21.84
CA ASP A 148 -7.42 -2.41 -22.78
C ASP A 148 -6.86 -2.64 -24.18
N PHE A 149 -7.77 -2.93 -25.11
CA PHE A 149 -7.47 -3.08 -26.54
C PHE A 149 -7.96 -1.90 -27.37
N ASN A 150 -8.82 -1.08 -26.78
CA ASN A 150 -9.45 0.06 -27.42
C ASN A 150 -8.50 1.26 -27.49
N LEU A 151 -7.79 1.60 -26.41
CA LEU A 151 -6.85 2.73 -26.44
C LEU A 151 -5.66 2.50 -27.38
N PRO A 152 -5.03 1.32 -27.43
CA PRO A 152 -4.03 1.02 -28.46
C PRO A 152 -4.53 1.23 -29.89
N GLU A 153 -5.77 0.84 -30.19
CA GLU A 153 -6.38 1.04 -31.49
C GLU A 153 -6.66 2.52 -31.76
N ARG A 154 -7.36 3.20 -30.84
CA ARG A 154 -7.77 4.61 -30.99
C ARG A 154 -6.61 5.59 -31.15
N PHE A 155 -5.46 5.25 -30.58
CA PHE A 155 -4.26 6.07 -30.65
C PHE A 155 -3.22 5.57 -31.65
N GLU A 156 -3.57 4.55 -32.44
CA GLU A 156 -2.69 3.98 -33.46
C GLU A 156 -1.33 3.58 -32.88
N LEU A 157 -1.35 2.93 -31.71
CA LEU A 157 -0.15 2.48 -31.04
C LEU A 157 0.44 1.27 -31.76
N GLU A 158 1.74 1.32 -32.03
CA GLU A 158 2.42 0.26 -32.77
C GLU A 158 3.84 0.00 -32.25
N TYR A 159 4.31 -1.23 -32.42
CA TYR A 159 5.71 -1.61 -32.35
C TYR A 159 6.10 -2.39 -33.61
N THR A 160 7.40 -2.41 -33.92
CA THR A 160 7.96 -3.25 -34.98
C THR A 160 8.30 -4.63 -34.40
N ASP A 161 7.67 -5.67 -34.96
CA ASP A 161 7.87 -7.04 -34.54
C ASP A 161 9.11 -7.70 -35.18
N ALA A 162 9.44 -8.92 -34.78
CA ALA A 162 10.62 -9.65 -35.25
C ALA A 162 10.66 -9.87 -36.78
N ASP A 163 9.49 -9.93 -37.42
CA ASP A 163 9.31 -10.05 -38.86
C ASP A 163 9.26 -8.68 -39.59
N ASN A 164 9.56 -7.58 -38.89
CA ASN A 164 9.40 -6.19 -39.34
C ASN A 164 7.95 -5.74 -39.60
N SER A 165 6.95 -6.56 -39.28
CA SER A 165 5.56 -6.13 -39.32
C SER A 165 5.26 -5.12 -38.21
N ARG A 166 4.25 -4.28 -38.42
CA ARG A 166 3.75 -3.34 -37.42
C ARG A 166 2.61 -4.02 -36.67
N LYS A 167 2.77 -4.18 -35.36
CA LYS A 167 1.78 -4.81 -34.49
C LYS A 167 1.34 -3.85 -33.39
N ARG A 168 0.10 -4.02 -32.92
CA ARG A 168 -0.45 -3.26 -31.79
C ARG A 168 -0.06 -3.90 -30.47
N PRO A 169 0.37 -3.11 -29.46
CA PRO A 169 0.62 -3.64 -28.13
C PRO A 169 -0.68 -3.95 -27.39
N VAL A 170 -0.63 -4.89 -26.46
CA VAL A 170 -1.64 -5.10 -25.42
C VAL A 170 -1.37 -4.07 -24.32
N MET A 171 -2.38 -3.26 -23.97
CA MET A 171 -2.26 -2.31 -22.86
C MET A 171 -2.86 -2.91 -21.59
N ILE A 172 -2.10 -2.86 -20.50
CA ILE A 172 -2.56 -3.24 -19.16
C ILE A 172 -2.60 -1.99 -18.30
N HIS A 173 -3.78 -1.66 -17.78
CA HIS A 173 -3.94 -0.67 -16.72
C HIS A 173 -3.85 -1.37 -15.38
N ARG A 174 -3.08 -0.81 -14.46
CA ARG A 174 -3.05 -1.32 -13.09
C ARG A 174 -2.96 -0.21 -12.06
N ALA A 175 -3.61 -0.45 -10.94
CA ALA A 175 -3.36 0.23 -9.67
C ALA A 175 -3.24 -0.86 -8.60
N ILE A 176 -2.26 -0.75 -7.69
CA ILE A 176 -2.01 -1.74 -6.65
C ILE A 176 -2.74 -1.33 -5.37
N LEU A 177 -2.56 -0.08 -4.94
CA LEU A 177 -3.26 0.53 -3.80
C LEU A 177 -4.66 1.03 -4.18
N GLY A 178 -4.86 1.33 -5.46
CA GLY A 178 -6.06 1.99 -5.98
C GLY A 178 -5.92 3.50 -5.88
N SER A 179 -6.04 4.05 -4.67
CA SER A 179 -5.61 5.42 -4.36
C SER A 179 -5.02 5.52 -2.97
N PHE A 180 -4.08 6.45 -2.78
CA PHE A 180 -3.46 6.67 -1.47
C PHE A 180 -4.48 7.03 -0.40
N GLU A 181 -5.43 7.92 -0.72
CA GLU A 181 -6.42 8.40 0.23
C GLU A 181 -7.29 7.25 0.73
N ARG A 182 -7.81 6.42 -0.17
CA ARG A 182 -8.63 5.27 0.23
C ARG A 182 -7.78 4.26 0.99
N PHE A 183 -6.60 3.93 0.51
CA PHE A 183 -5.71 2.97 1.14
C PHE A 183 -5.37 3.39 2.57
N PHE A 184 -4.98 4.65 2.80
CA PHE A 184 -4.74 5.18 4.14
C PHE A 184 -6.01 5.25 5.00
N GLY A 185 -7.16 5.59 4.43
CA GLY A 185 -8.44 5.53 5.15
C GLY A 185 -8.73 4.13 5.69
N LEU A 186 -8.53 3.11 4.86
CA LEU A 186 -8.69 1.70 5.25
C LEU A 186 -7.64 1.28 6.29
N LEU A 187 -6.38 1.71 6.15
CA LEU A 187 -5.33 1.42 7.14
C LEU A 187 -5.65 2.03 8.51
N ILE A 188 -6.17 3.27 8.54
CA ILE A 188 -6.55 3.93 9.79
C ILE A 188 -7.63 3.11 10.50
N GLU A 189 -8.63 2.63 9.76
CA GLU A 189 -9.71 1.81 10.30
C GLU A 189 -9.22 0.43 10.76
N GLU A 190 -8.39 -0.24 9.95
CA GLU A 190 -7.84 -1.56 10.24
C GLU A 190 -7.00 -1.57 11.53
N PHE A 191 -6.17 -0.54 11.73
CA PHE A 191 -5.33 -0.43 12.93
C PHE A 191 -5.97 0.41 14.05
N GLY A 192 -7.16 0.99 13.82
CA GLY A 192 -7.75 2.01 14.68
C GLY A 192 -6.78 3.15 14.98
N GLY A 193 -5.89 3.50 14.05
CA GLY A 193 -4.80 4.48 14.17
C GLY A 193 -3.55 4.01 14.95
N ALA A 194 -3.50 2.77 15.46
CA ALA A 194 -2.31 2.23 16.13
C ALA A 194 -1.41 1.55 15.09
N PHE A 195 -0.77 2.36 14.25
CA PHE A 195 0.00 1.85 13.12
C PHE A 195 1.15 0.93 13.58
N PRO A 196 1.47 -0.12 12.79
CA PRO A 196 2.70 -0.89 12.94
C PRO A 196 3.92 0.01 13.00
N LEU A 197 4.97 -0.41 13.72
CA LEU A 197 6.16 0.40 13.92
C LEU A 197 6.73 0.98 12.61
N TRP A 198 6.80 0.17 11.55
CA TRP A 198 7.33 0.58 10.25
C TRP A 198 6.52 1.67 9.54
N LEU A 199 5.23 1.82 9.88
CA LEU A 199 4.33 2.86 9.36
C LEU A 199 4.13 4.03 10.31
N ALA A 200 4.38 3.85 11.61
CA ALA A 200 4.04 4.84 12.62
C ALA A 200 4.79 6.17 12.39
N PRO A 201 4.11 7.33 12.41
CA PRO A 201 4.75 8.62 12.16
C PRO A 201 5.85 8.93 13.18
N THR A 202 5.68 8.49 14.41
CA THR A 202 6.67 8.55 15.48
C THR A 202 6.84 7.14 16.04
N HIS A 203 8.05 6.59 15.97
CA HIS A 203 8.37 5.25 16.50
C HIS A 203 8.49 5.29 18.03
N VAL A 204 9.18 6.30 18.54
CA VAL A 204 9.56 6.40 19.95
C VAL A 204 9.31 7.80 20.47
N ARG A 205 8.78 7.91 21.69
CA ARG A 205 8.74 9.18 22.44
C ARG A 205 9.45 9.03 23.78
N VAL A 206 10.44 9.87 24.03
CA VAL A 206 11.23 9.89 25.27
C VAL A 206 10.59 10.86 26.27
N LEU A 207 10.37 10.39 27.49
CA LEU A 207 9.62 11.02 28.56
C LEU A 207 10.54 11.24 29.78
N PRO A 208 11.22 12.38 29.89
CA PRO A 208 11.95 12.74 31.11
C PRO A 208 10.96 12.95 32.26
N ILE A 209 11.29 12.43 33.46
CA ILE A 209 10.49 12.61 34.68
C ILE A 209 10.50 14.07 35.15
N GLY A 210 11.63 14.77 34.98
CA GLY A 210 11.78 16.18 35.29
C GLY A 210 12.83 16.87 34.42
N GLU A 211 13.02 18.17 34.64
CA GLU A 211 13.94 19.00 33.84
C GLU A 211 15.40 18.52 33.93
N THR A 212 15.81 17.97 35.08
CA THR A 212 17.18 17.49 35.28
C THR A 212 17.54 16.28 34.42
N GLN A 213 16.56 15.55 33.87
CA GLN A 213 16.78 14.43 32.96
C GLN A 213 16.69 14.82 31.48
N LEU A 214 16.41 16.09 31.16
CA LEU A 214 16.11 16.52 29.79
C LEU A 214 17.30 16.32 28.84
N ASP A 215 18.52 16.61 29.28
CA ASP A 215 19.72 16.45 28.44
C ASP A 215 20.00 14.98 28.13
N TYR A 216 19.80 14.08 29.11
CA TYR A 216 19.89 12.65 28.84
C TYR A 216 18.78 12.16 27.92
N ALA A 217 17.53 12.62 28.11
CA ALA A 217 16.43 12.29 27.20
C ALA A 217 16.70 12.73 25.75
N ARG A 218 17.29 13.92 25.56
CA ARG A 218 17.75 14.40 24.24
C ARG A 218 18.86 13.53 23.67
N SER A 219 19.85 13.15 24.48
CA SER A 219 20.91 12.21 24.08
C SER A 219 20.37 10.85 23.64
N VAL A 220 19.41 10.26 24.39
CA VAL A 220 18.74 9.01 24.03
C VAL A 220 18.04 9.15 22.67
N ALA A 221 17.28 10.24 22.48
CA ALA A 221 16.58 10.49 21.23
C ALA A 221 17.54 10.67 20.04
N ASP A 222 18.67 11.36 20.23
CA ASP A 222 19.70 11.53 19.21
C ASP A 222 20.37 10.21 18.81
N GLN A 223 20.62 9.33 19.78
CA GLN A 223 21.19 8.01 19.50
C GLN A 223 20.22 7.15 18.69
N LEU A 224 18.92 7.18 19.01
CA LEU A 224 17.89 6.47 18.23
C LEU A 224 17.71 7.07 16.83
N ARG A 225 17.73 8.41 16.70
CA ARG A 225 17.68 9.09 15.39
C ARG A 225 18.88 8.73 14.52
N LYS A 226 20.09 8.66 15.08
CA LYS A 226 21.31 8.22 14.37
C LYS A 226 21.21 6.78 13.85
N LYS A 227 20.38 5.94 14.49
CA LYS A 227 20.08 4.57 14.04
C LYS A 227 18.88 4.50 13.08
N GLY A 228 18.30 5.64 12.67
CA GLY A 228 17.24 5.72 11.68
C GLY A 228 15.81 5.68 12.23
N PHE A 229 15.63 5.77 13.55
CA PHE A 229 14.29 5.76 14.16
C PHE A 229 13.68 7.17 14.26
N ARG A 230 12.38 7.27 13.99
CA ARG A 230 11.60 8.51 14.16
C ARG A 230 11.31 8.73 15.64
N THR A 231 12.14 9.53 16.31
CA THR A 231 12.10 9.71 17.77
C THR A 231 11.92 11.16 18.19
N GLU A 232 11.01 11.38 19.15
CA GLU A 232 10.69 12.67 19.76
C GLU A 232 11.00 12.68 21.26
N VAL A 233 11.16 13.87 21.84
CA VAL A 233 11.25 14.09 23.29
C VAL A 233 10.03 14.89 23.74
N ASP A 234 9.36 14.45 24.81
CA ASP A 234 8.32 15.22 25.48
C ASP A 234 8.96 16.11 26.55
N ASP A 235 9.31 17.34 26.17
CA ASP A 235 9.95 18.34 27.02
C ASP A 235 8.96 19.22 27.79
N THR A 236 7.67 18.86 27.81
CA THR A 236 6.67 19.59 28.58
C THR A 236 6.91 19.46 30.08
N SER A 237 6.41 20.41 30.86
CA SER A 237 6.41 20.38 32.33
C SER A 237 5.30 19.51 32.94
N ASP A 238 4.63 18.69 32.11
CA ASP A 238 3.58 17.78 32.57
C ASP A 238 4.14 16.67 33.47
N LYS A 239 3.34 16.23 34.46
CA LYS A 239 3.66 15.06 35.27
C LYS A 239 3.79 13.81 34.39
N LEU A 240 4.72 12.90 34.72
CA LEU A 240 4.99 11.67 33.97
C LEU A 240 3.72 10.90 33.57
N GLY A 241 2.77 10.73 34.50
CA GLY A 241 1.52 10.03 34.20
C GLY A 241 0.70 10.68 33.08
N LYS A 242 0.70 12.01 32.99
CA LYS A 242 0.06 12.74 31.87
C LYS A 242 0.85 12.55 30.58
N LYS A 243 2.18 12.59 30.61
CA LYS A 243 3.04 12.30 29.45
C LYS A 243 2.81 10.90 28.89
N ILE A 244 2.78 9.87 29.76
CA ILE A 244 2.49 8.48 29.37
C ILE A 244 1.10 8.40 28.73
N ARG A 245 0.08 9.00 29.36
CA ARG A 245 -1.28 9.02 28.82
C ARG A 245 -1.32 9.68 27.44
N ASN A 246 -0.66 10.82 27.25
CA ASN A 246 -0.60 11.52 25.96
C ASN A 246 0.09 10.66 24.89
N GLY A 247 1.19 9.98 25.24
CA GLY A 247 1.86 9.03 24.36
C GLY A 247 0.98 7.85 23.94
N LYS A 248 0.24 7.25 24.89
CA LYS A 248 -0.72 6.17 24.61
C LYS A 248 -1.91 6.65 23.77
N THR A 249 -2.44 7.84 24.04
CA THR A 249 -3.52 8.44 23.23
C THR A 249 -3.07 8.70 21.80
N ALA A 250 -1.82 9.14 21.61
CA ALA A 250 -1.20 9.30 20.30
C ALA A 250 -0.74 7.96 19.67
N LYS A 251 -0.92 6.84 20.38
CA LYS A 251 -0.61 5.48 19.92
C LYS A 251 0.85 5.30 19.48
N ILE A 252 1.77 5.95 20.19
CA ILE A 252 3.20 5.83 19.92
C ILE A 252 3.63 4.39 20.23
N PRO A 253 4.28 3.66 19.30
CA PRO A 253 4.65 2.26 19.49
C PRO A 253 5.50 2.02 20.74
N TYR A 254 6.45 2.92 21.03
CA TYR A 254 7.33 2.83 22.19
C TYR A 254 7.43 4.16 22.93
N LEU A 255 7.24 4.11 24.24
CA LEU A 255 7.56 5.20 25.17
C LEU A 255 8.81 4.83 25.95
N ILE A 256 9.74 5.77 26.07
CA ILE A 256 10.93 5.62 26.92
C ILE A 256 10.77 6.55 28.11
N VAL A 257 10.83 6.02 29.32
CA VAL A 257 10.84 6.82 30.55
C VAL A 257 12.30 6.97 31.01
N VAL A 258 12.68 8.21 31.34
CA VAL A 258 14.00 8.54 31.88
C VAL A 258 13.82 9.23 33.23
N GLY A 259 14.17 8.53 34.31
CA GLY A 259 14.33 9.08 35.65
C GLY A 259 15.79 9.26 36.04
N GLN A 260 16.01 9.65 37.30
CA GLN A 260 17.35 9.84 37.85
C GLN A 260 18.19 8.55 37.78
N LYS A 261 17.56 7.40 38.07
CA LYS A 261 18.21 6.10 37.99
C LYS A 261 18.69 5.78 36.57
N GLU A 262 17.86 6.02 35.57
CA GLU A 262 18.25 5.81 34.17
C GLU A 262 19.42 6.70 33.74
N VAL A 263 19.52 7.92 34.26
CA VAL A 263 20.66 8.80 34.00
C VAL A 263 21.93 8.27 34.66
N GLU A 264 21.86 7.86 35.93
CA GLU A 264 23.00 7.32 36.69
C GLU A 264 23.54 6.02 36.09
N ASP A 265 22.63 5.11 35.74
CA ASP A 265 22.97 3.79 35.21
C ASP A 265 23.22 3.80 33.67
N SER A 266 22.99 4.94 33.00
CA SER A 266 22.99 5.05 31.53
C SER A 266 22.08 4.01 30.85
N THR A 267 20.89 3.79 31.43
CA THR A 267 19.87 2.86 30.96
C THR A 267 18.61 3.58 30.47
N ILE A 268 17.62 2.82 30.01
CA ILE A 268 16.29 3.30 29.65
C ILE A 268 15.22 2.37 30.23
N THR A 269 14.05 2.91 30.55
CA THR A 269 12.84 2.11 30.84
C THR A 269 11.89 2.20 29.65
N VAL A 270 11.52 1.07 29.05
CA VAL A 270 10.70 1.03 27.83
C VAL A 270 9.29 0.51 28.12
N GLU A 271 8.29 1.19 27.56
CA GLU A 271 6.90 0.75 27.54
C GLU A 271 6.39 0.69 26.08
N SER A 272 6.00 -0.51 25.64
CA SER A 272 5.39 -0.76 24.34
C SER A 272 3.89 -0.47 24.40
N TYR A 273 3.33 0.07 23.31
CA TYR A 273 1.89 0.26 23.15
C TYR A 273 1.10 -1.06 23.27
N HIS A 274 1.66 -2.17 22.74
CA HIS A 274 0.99 -3.46 22.72
C HIS A 274 1.39 -4.36 23.90
N ASP A 275 2.67 -4.38 24.26
CA ASP A 275 3.21 -5.33 25.26
C ASP A 275 3.31 -4.75 26.67
N GLY A 276 3.01 -3.46 26.85
CA GLY A 276 3.22 -2.78 28.13
C GLY A 276 4.71 -2.64 28.45
N LYS A 277 5.05 -2.67 29.75
CA LYS A 277 6.43 -2.47 30.21
C LYS A 277 7.33 -3.63 29.76
N LEU A 278 8.47 -3.31 29.14
CA LEU A 278 9.45 -4.31 28.71
C LEU A 278 10.56 -4.44 29.76
N GLU A 279 10.63 -5.57 30.44
CA GLU A 279 11.60 -5.80 31.52
C GLU A 279 13.02 -6.11 31.01
N ASN A 280 13.14 -6.65 29.80
CA ASN A 280 14.43 -7.11 29.22
C ASN A 280 15.05 -6.10 28.23
N VAL A 281 14.54 -4.87 28.16
CA VAL A 281 15.03 -3.84 27.22
C VAL A 281 15.50 -2.63 28.02
N GLY A 282 16.72 -2.72 28.55
CA GLY A 282 17.33 -1.68 29.40
C GLY A 282 18.28 -0.74 28.68
N THR A 283 18.64 -1.02 27.42
CA THR A 283 19.63 -0.24 26.66
C THR A 283 19.09 0.21 25.30
N ILE A 284 19.68 1.28 24.76
CA ILE A 284 19.34 1.82 23.44
C ILE A 284 19.63 0.80 22.34
N ASP A 285 20.73 0.05 22.45
CA ASP A 285 21.10 -0.98 21.48
C ASP A 285 20.09 -2.13 21.45
N ALA A 286 19.69 -2.66 22.62
CA ALA A 286 18.70 -3.72 22.69
C ALA A 286 17.34 -3.28 22.13
N LEU A 287 16.90 -2.05 22.41
CA LEU A 287 15.66 -1.51 21.84
C LEU A 287 15.77 -1.33 20.32
N SER A 288 16.91 -0.84 19.84
CA SER A 288 17.17 -0.62 18.43
C SER A 288 17.18 -1.92 17.62
N GLU A 289 17.80 -2.97 18.15
CA GLU A 289 17.79 -4.31 17.53
C GLU A 289 16.35 -4.84 17.42
N LYS A 290 15.58 -4.80 18.53
CA LYS A 290 14.18 -5.20 18.54
C LYS A 290 13.34 -4.42 17.52
N MET A 291 13.47 -3.10 17.47
CA MET A 291 12.72 -2.25 16.55
C MET A 291 13.15 -2.47 15.09
N GLY A 292 14.45 -2.66 14.84
CA GLY A 292 14.98 -2.98 13.51
C GLY A 292 14.41 -4.29 12.99
N ASP A 293 14.37 -5.31 13.84
CA ASP A 293 13.76 -6.61 13.55
C ASP A 293 12.26 -6.52 13.25
N GLU A 294 11.52 -5.72 14.02
CA GLU A 294 10.09 -5.50 13.83
C GLU A 294 9.80 -4.80 12.50
N ILE A 295 10.61 -3.79 12.14
CA ILE A 295 10.52 -3.09 10.86
C ILE A 295 10.89 -4.01 9.70
N ALA A 296 11.99 -4.76 9.81
CA ALA A 296 12.48 -5.64 8.75
C ALA A 296 11.47 -6.76 8.43
N ARG A 297 10.82 -7.30 9.46
CA ARG A 297 9.78 -8.32 9.32
C ARG A 297 8.39 -7.73 9.01
N ARG A 298 8.27 -6.40 8.93
CA ARG A 298 7.01 -5.66 8.74
C ARG A 298 5.91 -6.15 9.70
N VAL A 299 6.28 -6.42 10.95
CA VAL A 299 5.35 -6.97 11.93
C VAL A 299 4.20 -5.99 12.12
N TYR A 300 2.98 -6.49 12.01
CA TYR A 300 1.77 -5.76 12.38
C TYR A 300 1.00 -6.56 13.42
N ARG A 301 0.20 -5.86 14.22
CA ARG A 301 -0.67 -6.47 15.23
C ARG A 301 -2.05 -5.86 15.09
N ARG A 302 -3.06 -6.71 14.92
CA ARG A 302 -4.46 -6.27 14.96
C ARG A 302 -4.87 -6.03 16.40
N LYS A 303 -5.73 -5.05 16.63
CA LYS A 303 -6.36 -4.87 17.93
C LYS A 303 -7.29 -6.07 18.15
N ALA A 304 -7.18 -6.72 19.32
CA ALA A 304 -8.18 -7.68 19.78
C ALA A 304 -9.51 -6.98 20.09
#